data_AF-K9AYL9-F1
#
_entry.id   AF-K9AYL9-F1
#
_cell.length_a   1.000
_cell.length_b   1.000
_cell.length_c   1.000
_cell.angle_alpha   90.00
_cell.angle_beta   90.00
_cell.angle_gamma   90.00
#
_symmetry.space_group_name_H-M   'P 1'
#
loop_
_entity.id
_entity.type
_entity.pdbx_description
1 polymer ?
#
loop_
_entity_poly.entity_id
_entity_poly.type
_entity_poly.pdbx_seq_one_letter_code
_entity_poly.pdbx_strand_id
1 'polypeptide(L)' 'MNDNVGVVVFYLLCLFAGIVLVIGSVVFDMTLLFVGLGLIACAFLIKSEFNLTVMFWHKIE' A
#
# COMPACT_ATOMS: atom_id res chain seq x y z
N MET A 1 13.21 7.37 -8.67
CA MET A 1 12.69 8.03 -7.45
C MET A 1 13.76 7.89 -6.39
N ASN A 2 14.01 8.88 -5.53
CA ASN A 2 14.91 8.68 -4.38
C ASN A 2 14.34 7.53 -3.52
N ASP A 3 15.14 6.53 -3.14
CA ASP A 3 14.68 5.34 -2.43
C ASP A 3 13.85 5.69 -1.18
N ASN A 4 14.31 6.69 -0.43
CA ASN A 4 13.60 7.20 0.75
C ASN A 4 12.20 7.75 0.40
N VAL A 5 12.06 8.42 -0.73
CA VAL A 5 10.77 9.00 -1.16
C VAL A 5 9.82 7.88 -1.58
N GLY A 6 10.32 6.85 -2.27
CA GLY A 6 9.49 5.71 -2.64
C GLY A 6 9.00 4.91 -1.44
N VAL A 7 9.85 4.71 -0.43
CA VAL A 7 9.46 4.05 0.83
C VAL A 7 8.39 4.86 1.55
N VAL A 8 8.54 6.18 1.65
CA VAL A 8 7.54 7.06 2.26
C VAL A 8 6.19 6.97 1.52
N VAL A 9 6.20 7.05 0.18
CA VAL A 9 4.98 6.95 -0.63
C VAL A 9 4.32 5.58 -0.46
N PHE A 10 5.11 4.50 -0.40
CA PHE A 10 4.59 3.15 -0.15
C PHE A 10 3.87 3.06 1.19
N TYR A 11 4.49 3.53 2.29
CA TYR A 11 3.87 3.50 3.61
C TYR A 11 2.62 4.38 3.68
N LEU A 12 2.62 5.56 3.06
CA LEU A 12 1.44 6.41 2.98
C LEU A 12 0.29 5.73 2.22
N LEU A 13 0.57 5.09 1.08
CA LEU A 13 -0.45 4.36 0.33
C LEU A 13 -1.01 3.20 1.13
N CYS A 14 -0.17 2.41 1.79
CA CYS A 14 -0.61 1.30 2.63
C CYS A 14 -1.47 1.79 3.81
N LEU A 15 -1.06 2.88 4.47
CA LEU A 15 -1.82 3.46 5.57
C LEU A 15 -3.19 3.96 5.09
N PHE A 16 -3.22 4.67 3.97
CA PHE A 16 -4.45 5.16 3.37
C PHE A 16 -5.38 4.01 2.94
N ALA A 17 -4.84 2.98 2.28
CA ALA A 17 -5.60 1.79 1.90
C ALA A 17 -6.19 1.06 3.11
N GLY A 18 -5.44 0.98 4.22
CA GLY A 18 -5.92 0.42 5.48
C GLY A 18 -7.11 1.19 6.04
N ILE A 19 -7.04 2.53 6.06
CA ILE A 19 -8.15 3.39 6.50
C ILE A 19 -9.39 3.16 5.61
N VAL A 20 -9.20 3.17 4.29
CA VAL A 20 -10.29 2.96 3.32
C VAL A 20 -10.94 1.58 3.50
N LEU A 21 -10.15 0.53 3.73
CA LEU A 21 -10.66 -0.81 4.02
C LEU A 21 -11.46 -0.87 5.32
N VAL A 22 -10.97 -0.24 6.39
CA VAL A 22 -11.67 -0.20 7.68
C VAL A 22 -13.01 0.53 7.54
N ILE A 23 -13.01 1.70 6.91
CA ILE A 23 -14.24 2.48 6.68
C ILE A 23 -15.21 1.70 5.78
N GLY A 24 -14.71 1.15 4.67
CA GLY A 24 -15.51 0.34 3.74
C GLY A 24 -16.13 -0.88 4.43
N SER A 25 -15.41 -1.52 5.34
CA SER A 25 -15.92 -2.65 6.13
C SER A 25 -16.97 -2.23 7.15
N VAL A 26 -16.83 -1.06 7.78
CA VAL A 26 -17.81 -0.55 8.76
C VAL A 26 -19.12 -0.16 8.06
N VAL A 27 -19.02 0.43 6.87
CA VAL A 27 -20.17 0.89 6.09
C VAL A 27 -20.78 -0.24 5.23
N PHE A 28 -20.13 -1.42 5.17
CA PHE A 28 -20.48 -2.52 4.27
C PHE A 28 -20.53 -2.08 2.78
N ASP A 29 -19.68 -1.12 2.43
CA ASP A 29 -19.59 -0.60 1.07
C ASP A 29 -18.55 -1.40 0.27
N MET A 30 -19.05 -2.23 -0.63
CA MET A 30 -18.22 -3.07 -1.49
C MET A 30 -17.31 -2.25 -2.41
N THR A 31 -17.74 -1.09 -2.88
CA THR A 31 -16.94 -0.24 -3.78
C THR A 31 -15.72 0.29 -3.05
N LEU A 32 -15.89 0.77 -1.81
CA LEU A 32 -14.77 1.20 -0.96
C LEU A 32 -13.78 0.08 -0.67
N LEU A 33 -14.27 -1.16 -0.46
CA LEU A 33 -13.40 -2.33 -0.28
C LEU A 33 -12.56 -2.63 -1.54
N PHE A 34 -13.18 -2.58 -2.73
CA PHE A 34 -12.46 -2.77 -4.00
C PHE A 34 -11.43 -1.67 -4.25
N VAL A 35 -11.75 -0.42 -3.92
CA VAL A 35 -10.80 0.71 -4.01
C VAL A 35 -9.62 0.50 -3.05
N GLY A 36 -9.88 0.05 -1.82
CA GLY A 36 -8.83 -0.29 -0.86
C GLY A 36 -7.88 -1.39 -1.36
N LEU A 37 -8.43 -2.46 -1.94
CA LEU A 37 -7.63 -3.52 -2.57
C LEU A 37 -6.82 -3.02 -3.77
N GLY A 38 -7.42 -2.16 -4.61
CA GLY A 38 -6.72 -1.51 -5.73
C GLY A 38 -5.55 -0.66 -5.27
N LEU A 39 -5.73 0.11 -4.19
CA LEU A 39 -4.65 0.91 -3.58
C LEU A 39 -3.51 0.04 -3.05
N ILE A 40 -3.81 -1.10 -2.44
CA ILE A 40 -2.79 -2.07 -2.01
C ILE A 40 -2.02 -2.62 -3.22
N ALA A 41 -2.73 -2.97 -4.30
CA ALA A 41 -2.09 -3.45 -5.53
C ALA A 41 -1.18 -2.36 -6.15
N CYS A 42 -1.61 -1.10 -6.16
CA CYS A 42 -0.79 0.03 -6.59
C CYS A 42 0.45 0.22 -5.71
N ALA A 43 0.33 0.09 -4.39
CA ALA A 43 1.47 0.13 -3.49
C ALA A 43 2.49 -0.98 -3.82
N PHE A 44 2.00 -2.19 -4.09
CA PHE A 44 2.83 -3.33 -4.50
C PHE A 44 3.50 -3.13 -5.86
N LEU A 45 2.80 -2.54 -6.83
CA LEU A 45 3.38 -2.18 -8.13
C LEU A 45 4.49 -1.16 -7.96
N ILE A 46 4.32 -0.13 -7.14
CA ILE A 46 5.37 0.86 -6.84
C ILE A 46 6.57 0.17 -6.17
N LYS A 47 6.35 -0.76 -5.23
CA LYS A 47 7.42 -1.57 -4.64
C LYS A 47 8.19 -2.37 -5.72
N SER A 48 7.47 -2.98 -6.66
CA SER A 48 8.06 -3.80 -7.72
C SER A 48 8.84 -2.97 -8.75
N GLU A 49 8.26 -1.86 -9.22
CA GLU A 49 8.87 -0.98 -10.23
C GLU A 49 10.11 -0.26 -9.71
N PHE A 50 10.07 0.21 -8.46
CA PHE A 50 11.16 0.97 -7.88
C PHE A 50 12.11 0.13 -7.01
N ASN A 51 11.91 -1.19 -6.97
CA ASN A 51 12.67 -2.15 -6.15
C ASN A 51 12.93 -1.64 -4.72
N LEU A 52 11.88 -1.09 -4.11
CA LEU A 52 12.01 -0.38 -2.85
C LEU A 52 12.41 -1.34 -1.75
N THR A 53 13.51 -1.03 -1.07
CA THR A 53 13.96 -1.77 0.11
C THR A 53 13.08 -1.38 1.30
N VAL A 54 11.87 -1.93 1.34
CA VAL A 54 10.97 -1.80 2.50
C VAL A 54 11.45 -2.72 3.62
N MET A 55 11.60 -2.15 4.82
CA MET A 55 12.18 -2.82 5.99
C MET A 55 11.41 -4.10 6.40
N PHE A 56 10.11 -4.19 6.10
CA PHE A 56 9.28 -5.38 6.31
C PHE A 56 9.58 -6.57 5.39
N TRP A 57 10.44 -6.37 4.38
CA TRP A 57 10.81 -7.38 3.39
C TRP A 57 12.32 -7.42 3.18
N HIS A 58 13.11 -7.20 4.23
CA HIS A 58 14.50 -7.61 4.18
C HIS A 58 14.49 -9.13 3.99
N LYS A 59 15.02 -9.56 2.85
CA LYS A 59 15.19 -10.97 2.54
C LYS A 59 15.96 -11.56 3.72
N ILE A 60 15.31 -12.42 4.50
CA ILE A 60 16.00 -13.20 5.53
C ILE A 60 16.95 -14.08 4.72
N GLU A 61 18.22 -13.69 4.69
CA GLU A 61 19.31 -14.50 4.14
C GLU A 61 19.51 -15.75 4.98
#